data_AF-A0A183JPX3-F1
#
_entry.id   AF-A0A183JPX3-F1
#
_cell.length_a   1.000
_cell.length_b   1.000
_cell.length_c   1.000
_cell.angle_alpha   90.00
_cell.angle_beta   90.00
_cell.angle_gamma   90.00
#
_symmetry.space_group_name_H-M   'P 1'
#
loop_
_entity.id
_entity.type
_entity.pdbx_description
1 polymer ?
#
loop_
_entity_poly.entity_id
_entity_poly.type
_entity_poly.pdbx_seq_one_letter_code
_entity_poly.pdbx_strand_id
1 'polypeptide(L)'
;MGLLRKLNFNHSTICTVSNWLIRLWRRNYFPNSDSEPEPPHRSYCCESGCANCVWIEYAENLFKYHIKRTEESNDNTGIKNIDEVFGEIVNKLQKEINQIEDPNVRVFLLTEIALKQEKLLEALKKNT
;
A
#
# COMPACT_ATOMS: atom_id res chain seq x y z
N MET A 1 8.60 -24.86 -47.11
CA MET A 1 7.82 -23.70 -47.60
C MET A 1 6.50 -23.61 -46.84
N GLY A 2 6.42 -22.64 -45.91
CA GLY A 2 5.19 -21.95 -45.49
C GLY A 2 4.06 -22.75 -44.82
N LEU A 3 4.18 -23.03 -43.51
CA LEU A 3 3.02 -23.35 -42.66
C LEU A 3 2.65 -22.11 -41.83
N LEU A 4 2.00 -21.11 -42.45
CA LEU A 4 1.44 -19.96 -41.71
C LEU A 4 0.00 -20.28 -41.31
N ARG A 5 -0.16 -20.96 -40.17
CA ARG A 5 -1.43 -20.94 -39.43
C ARG A 5 -1.46 -19.68 -38.57
N LYS A 6 -2.42 -18.82 -38.88
CA LYS A 6 -2.85 -17.65 -38.10
C LYS A 6 -2.95 -18.03 -36.62
N LEU A 7 -2.08 -17.46 -35.78
CA LEU A 7 -2.34 -17.36 -34.36
C LEU A 7 -3.00 -16.02 -34.11
N ASN A 8 -4.33 -16.11 -34.05
CA ASN A 8 -5.21 -15.08 -33.54
C ASN A 8 -4.93 -14.99 -32.03
N PHE A 9 -4.10 -14.03 -31.61
CA PHE A 9 -3.83 -13.79 -30.20
C PHE A 9 -5.05 -13.10 -29.59
N ASN A 10 -5.99 -13.92 -29.12
CA ASN A 10 -7.05 -13.49 -28.22
C ASN A 10 -6.40 -12.99 -26.93
N HIS A 11 -6.52 -11.68 -26.73
CA HIS A 11 -6.12 -10.91 -25.57
C HIS A 11 -6.99 -11.28 -24.35
N SER A 12 -6.79 -12.46 -23.75
CA SER A 12 -7.54 -12.83 -22.53
C SER A 12 -6.94 -13.91 -21.63
N THR A 13 -5.75 -14.46 -21.89
CA THR A 13 -5.26 -15.63 -21.11
C THR A 13 -3.86 -15.49 -20.51
N ILE A 14 -3.29 -14.27 -20.44
CA ILE A 14 -1.98 -14.05 -19.81
C ILE A 14 -2.07 -13.81 -18.28
N CYS A 15 -3.25 -13.59 -17.70
CA CYS A 15 -3.32 -13.00 -16.36
C CYS A 15 -3.50 -13.95 -15.16
N THR A 16 -3.55 -15.28 -15.31
CA THR A 16 -3.88 -16.17 -14.18
C THR A 16 -2.69 -16.87 -13.51
N VAL A 17 -1.51 -16.90 -14.13
CA VAL A 17 -0.31 -17.51 -13.51
C VAL A 17 0.34 -16.57 -12.48
N SER A 18 -0.01 -15.28 -12.51
CA SER A 18 0.71 -14.25 -11.76
C SER A 18 0.25 -14.07 -10.31
N ASN A 19 -0.98 -14.41 -9.94
CA ASN A 19 -1.50 -14.01 -8.62
C ASN A 19 -0.96 -14.86 -7.45
N TRP A 20 -0.61 -16.13 -7.69
CA TRP A 20 0.00 -17.00 -6.69
C TRP A 20 1.48 -16.66 -6.47
N LEU A 21 2.21 -16.41 -7.55
CA LEU A 21 3.60 -15.95 -7.49
C LEU A 21 3.72 -14.54 -6.89
N ILE A 22 2.80 -13.62 -7.19
CA ILE A 22 2.72 -12.29 -6.56
C ILE A 22 2.40 -12.41 -5.05
N ARG A 23 1.48 -13.30 -4.64
CA ARG A 23 1.18 -13.54 -3.22
C ARG A 23 2.33 -14.19 -2.46
N LEU A 24 3.11 -15.06 -3.11
CA LEU A 24 4.33 -15.63 -2.53
C LEU A 24 5.48 -14.64 -2.48
N TRP A 25 5.58 -13.74 -3.46
CA TRP A 25 6.50 -12.60 -3.41
C TRP A 25 6.13 -11.64 -2.27
N ARG A 26 4.83 -11.34 -2.10
CA ARG A 26 4.28 -10.54 -1.00
C ARG A 26 4.59 -11.12 0.39
N ARG A 27 4.73 -12.45 0.51
CA ARG A 27 5.12 -13.10 1.78
C ARG A 27 6.64 -13.09 2.01
N ASN A 28 7.46 -13.11 0.95
CA ASN A 28 8.91 -13.28 1.06
C ASN A 28 9.72 -11.97 1.04
N TYR A 29 9.20 -10.86 0.47
CA TYR A 29 10.00 -9.62 0.32
C TYR A 29 9.83 -8.61 1.46
N PHE A 30 8.84 -8.78 2.34
CA PHE A 30 8.71 -7.99 3.57
C PHE A 30 8.44 -8.93 4.74
N PRO A 31 9.50 -9.52 5.33
CA PRO A 31 9.36 -10.25 6.57
C PRO A 31 8.84 -9.31 7.66
N ASN A 32 8.30 -9.87 8.74
CA ASN A 32 8.00 -9.14 9.97
C ASN A 32 9.31 -8.57 10.55
N SER A 33 9.86 -7.53 9.94
CA SER A 33 11.05 -6.84 10.41
C SER A 33 10.60 -5.77 11.40
N ASP A 34 11.29 -5.68 12.53
CA ASP A 34 11.11 -4.58 13.50
C ASP A 34 11.52 -3.21 12.93
N SER A 35 11.98 -3.16 11.67
CA SER A 35 12.31 -1.94 10.94
C SER A 35 11.10 -1.34 10.20
N GLU A 36 11.11 -0.01 10.10
CA GLU A 36 10.08 0.76 9.43
C GLU A 36 10.05 0.44 7.93
N PRO A 37 8.86 0.34 7.32
CA PRO A 37 8.75 0.09 5.88
C PRO A 37 9.47 1.17 5.06
N GLU A 38 10.22 0.72 4.05
CA GLU A 38 10.85 1.60 3.07
C GLU A 38 9.87 2.00 1.96
N PRO A 39 9.95 3.24 1.46
CA PRO A 39 9.09 3.69 0.39
C PRO A 39 9.34 2.91 -0.91
N PRO A 40 8.29 2.58 -1.69
CA PRO A 40 8.45 1.86 -2.94
C PRO A 40 9.17 2.72 -3.98
N HIS A 41 9.96 2.07 -4.84
CA HIS A 41 10.56 2.76 -5.98
C HIS A 41 9.48 3.24 -6.94
N ARG A 42 9.62 4.48 -7.46
CA ARG A 42 8.63 5.12 -8.33
C ARG A 42 8.22 4.25 -9.52
N SER A 43 9.18 3.57 -10.16
CA SER A 43 8.94 2.73 -11.34
C SER A 43 8.02 1.53 -11.08
N TYR A 44 7.68 1.23 -9.82
CA TYR A 44 6.73 0.19 -9.47
C TYR A 44 5.27 0.68 -9.43
N CYS A 45 5.05 2.00 -9.47
CA CYS A 45 3.72 2.55 -9.64
C CYS A 45 3.34 2.52 -11.14
N CYS A 46 2.23 1.87 -11.45
CA CYS A 46 1.69 1.83 -12.82
C CYS A 46 0.95 3.10 -13.24
N GLU A 47 0.75 4.05 -12.31
CA GLU A 47 0.07 5.34 -12.53
C GLU A 47 -1.34 5.22 -13.16
N SER A 48 -1.97 4.05 -13.02
CA SER A 48 -3.25 3.73 -13.67
C SER A 48 -4.39 3.49 -12.67
N GLY A 49 -4.22 3.87 -11.39
CA GLY A 49 -5.24 3.65 -10.35
C GLY A 49 -5.57 2.17 -10.10
N CYS A 50 -4.56 1.30 -10.06
CA CYS A 50 -4.77 -0.14 -9.94
C CYS A 50 -5.12 -0.60 -8.51
N ALA A 51 -5.80 -1.75 -8.41
CA ALA A 51 -6.17 -2.37 -7.12
C ALA A 51 -4.98 -2.88 -6.30
N ASN A 52 -3.81 -3.06 -6.91
CA ASN A 52 -2.58 -3.53 -6.25
C ASN A 52 -1.52 -2.43 -6.28
N CYS A 53 -1.88 -1.24 -5.80
CA CYS A 53 -1.00 -0.09 -5.83
C CYS A 53 0.05 -0.17 -4.72
N VAL A 54 1.33 -0.10 -5.12
CA VAL A 54 2.49 -0.18 -4.21
C VAL A 54 2.49 0.93 -3.15
N TRP A 55 1.99 2.12 -3.47
CA TRP A 55 1.88 3.24 -2.52
C TRP A 55 0.79 3.03 -1.48
N ILE A 56 -0.32 2.40 -1.88
CA ILE A 56 -1.40 2.04 -0.96
C ILE A 56 -0.93 0.93 -0.01
N GLU A 57 -0.26 -0.08 -0.55
CA GLU A 57 0.32 -1.17 0.25
C GLU A 57 1.39 -0.64 1.22
N TYR A 58 2.24 0.28 0.76
CA TYR A 58 3.21 0.97 1.60
C TYR A 58 2.55 1.71 2.77
N ALA A 59 1.52 2.52 2.49
CA ALA A 59 0.79 3.25 3.52
C ALA A 59 0.16 2.31 4.56
N GLU A 60 -0.47 1.22 4.14
CA GLU A 60 -1.05 0.24 5.06
C GLU A 60 0.00 -0.40 5.98
N ASN A 61 1.16 -0.75 5.42
CA ASN A 61 2.24 -1.36 6.18
C ASN A 61 2.84 -0.36 7.17
N LEU A 62 2.97 0.91 6.77
CA LEU A 62 3.45 1.98 7.63
C LEU A 62 2.49 2.21 8.81
N PHE A 63 1.18 2.27 8.57
CA PHE A 63 0.20 2.36 9.66
C PHE A 63 0.29 1.17 10.63
N LYS A 64 0.28 -0.06 10.10
CA LYS A 64 0.37 -1.27 10.94
C LYS A 64 1.63 -1.30 11.79
N TYR A 65 2.76 -0.88 11.21
CA TYR A 65 4.04 -0.83 11.90
C TYR A 65 4.00 0.10 13.12
N HIS A 66 3.51 1.33 12.94
CA HIS A 66 3.44 2.30 14.03
C HIS A 66 2.40 1.92 15.08
N ILE A 67 1.23 1.40 14.67
CA ILE A 67 0.21 0.91 15.62
C ILE A 67 0.78 -0.19 16.51
N LYS A 68 1.43 -1.20 15.91
CA LYS A 68 2.04 -2.32 16.66
C LYS A 68 3.05 -1.81 17.69
N ARG A 69 3.90 -0.85 17.31
CA ARG A 69 4.88 -0.25 18.22
C ARG A 69 4.23 0.53 19.36
N THR A 70 3.13 1.25 19.08
CA THR A 70 2.38 1.97 20.10
C THR A 70 1.72 1.02 21.09
N GLU A 71 1.19 -0.12 20.63
CA GLU A 71 0.60 -1.16 21.50
C GLU A 71 1.66 -1.84 22.40
N GLU A 72 2.87 -2.03 21.91
CA GLU A 72 3.99 -2.59 22.71
C GLU A 72 4.46 -1.61 23.80
N SER A 73 4.30 -0.30 23.58
CA SER A 73 4.63 0.75 24.53
C SER A 73 3.45 1.03 25.47
N ASN A 74 3.20 0.11 26.43
CA ASN A 74 2.08 0.17 27.38
C ASN A 74 2.09 1.43 28.29
N ASP A 75 1.54 2.54 27.81
CA ASP A 75 1.14 3.68 28.63
C ASP A 75 -0.31 4.07 28.34
N ASN A 76 -1.08 4.41 29.39
CA ASN A 76 -2.52 4.72 29.36
C ASN A 76 -2.87 6.06 28.62
N THR A 77 -1.98 6.55 27.77
CA THR A 77 -2.07 7.80 26.99
C THR A 77 -2.26 7.51 25.48
N GLY A 78 -2.77 6.32 25.12
CA GLY A 78 -2.68 5.77 23.76
C GLY A 78 -3.47 6.51 22.66
N ILE A 79 -4.62 7.12 22.95
CA ILE A 79 -5.49 7.63 21.88
C ILE A 79 -5.02 8.98 21.30
N LYS A 80 -4.61 9.93 22.16
CA LYS A 80 -4.10 11.23 21.66
C LYS A 80 -2.81 11.07 20.87
N ASN A 81 -1.98 10.11 21.28
CA ASN A 81 -0.73 9.81 20.57
C ASN A 81 -1.00 9.17 19.20
N ILE A 82 -2.06 8.36 19.07
CA ILE A 82 -2.46 7.73 17.81
C ILE A 82 -2.81 8.77 16.73
N ASP A 83 -3.63 9.77 17.04
CA ASP A 83 -4.01 10.80 16.05
C ASP A 83 -2.78 11.59 15.57
N GLU A 84 -1.85 11.88 16.48
CA GLU A 84 -0.57 12.55 16.17
C GLU A 84 0.32 11.68 15.27
N VAL A 85 0.48 10.41 15.61
CA VAL A 85 1.23 9.41 14.81
C VAL A 85 0.64 9.26 13.41
N PHE A 86 -0.68 9.17 13.28
CA PHE A 86 -1.34 9.12 11.98
C PHE A 86 -1.08 10.38 11.16
N GLY A 87 -1.12 11.57 11.80
CA GLY A 87 -0.79 12.83 11.15
C GLY A 87 0.64 12.86 10.60
N GLU A 88 1.62 12.39 11.37
CA GLU A 88 3.02 12.28 10.92
C GLU A 88 3.17 11.35 9.72
N ILE A 89 2.52 10.18 9.77
CA ILE A 89 2.55 9.19 8.68
C ILE A 89 1.95 9.77 7.39
N VAL A 90 0.80 10.43 7.50
CA VAL A 90 0.14 11.06 6.33
C VAL A 90 1.01 12.17 5.75
N ASN A 91 1.64 12.99 6.59
CA ASN A 91 2.57 14.03 6.13
C ASN A 91 3.78 13.44 5.39
N LYS A 92 4.32 12.32 5.87
CA LYS A 92 5.40 11.59 5.19
C LYS A 92 4.93 11.06 3.83
N LEU A 93 3.79 10.37 3.79
CA LEU A 93 3.20 9.83 2.57
C LEU A 93 2.92 10.94 1.54
N GLN A 94 2.38 12.08 1.97
CA GLN A 94 2.14 13.23 1.09
C GLN A 94 3.42 13.72 0.43
N LYS A 95 4.54 13.84 1.18
CA LYS A 95 5.83 14.26 0.62
C LYS A 95 6.33 13.32 -0.47
N GLU A 96 6.14 12.02 -0.29
CA GLU A 96 6.55 11.00 -1.26
C GLU A 96 5.62 10.97 -2.48
N ILE A 97 4.30 10.96 -2.25
CA ILE A 97 3.28 10.94 -3.31
C ILE A 97 3.31 12.21 -4.15
N ASN A 98 3.66 13.35 -3.57
CA ASN A 98 3.84 14.61 -4.31
C ASN A 98 4.94 14.55 -5.37
N GLN A 99 5.82 13.55 -5.31
CA GLN A 99 6.84 13.34 -6.34
C GLN A 99 6.27 12.65 -7.60
N ILE A 100 5.11 12.00 -7.53
CA ILE A 100 4.45 11.34 -8.67
C ILE A 100 4.04 12.40 -9.69
N GLU A 101 4.30 12.13 -10.97
CA GLU A 101 4.13 13.10 -12.06
C GLU A 101 2.65 13.41 -12.30
N ASP A 102 1.82 12.39 -12.43
CA ASP A 102 0.40 12.55 -12.74
C ASP A 102 -0.41 13.07 -11.54
N PRO A 103 -1.10 14.23 -11.66
CA PRO A 103 -1.90 14.82 -10.59
C PRO A 103 -3.13 14.00 -10.20
N ASN A 104 -3.76 13.31 -11.16
CA ASN A 104 -4.94 12.49 -10.90
C ASN A 104 -4.55 11.26 -10.07
N VAL A 105 -3.39 10.67 -10.35
CA VAL A 105 -2.83 9.58 -9.56
C VAL A 105 -2.58 10.04 -8.12
N ARG A 106 -2.01 11.24 -7.93
CA ARG A 106 -1.82 11.79 -6.58
C ARG A 106 -3.14 11.93 -5.83
N VAL A 107 -4.15 12.52 -6.44
CA VAL A 107 -5.47 12.70 -5.83
C VAL A 107 -6.11 11.35 -5.49
N PHE A 108 -6.02 10.38 -6.40
CA PHE A 108 -6.51 9.02 -6.15
C PHE A 108 -5.84 8.40 -4.93
N LEU A 109 -4.50 8.43 -4.87
CA LEU A 109 -3.75 7.84 -3.75
C LEU A 109 -4.07 8.51 -2.42
N LEU A 110 -4.11 9.84 -2.38
CA LEU A 110 -4.43 10.58 -1.16
C LEU A 110 -5.84 10.27 -0.67
N THR A 111 -6.80 10.13 -1.60
CA THR A 111 -8.18 9.78 -1.26
C THR A 111 -8.27 8.37 -0.69
N GLU A 112 -7.66 7.39 -1.36
CA GLU A 112 -7.66 5.99 -0.89
C GLU A 112 -6.95 5.82 0.45
N ILE A 113 -5.85 6.53 0.67
CA ILE A 113 -5.12 6.52 1.95
C ILE A 113 -5.97 7.13 3.07
N ALA A 114 -6.65 8.24 2.82
CA ALA A 114 -7.56 8.86 3.79
C ALA A 114 -8.71 7.92 4.18
N LEU A 115 -9.36 7.28 3.21
CA LEU A 115 -10.42 6.31 3.46
C LEU A 115 -9.93 5.09 4.27
N LYS A 116 -8.67 4.67 4.08
CA LYS A 116 -8.07 3.58 4.86
C LYS A 116 -7.72 4.02 6.27
N GLN A 117 -7.21 5.23 6.45
CA GLN A 117 -6.95 5.81 7.76
C GLN A 117 -8.23 5.88 8.59
N GLU A 118 -9.33 6.38 8.02
CA GLU A 118 -10.63 6.44 8.71
C GLU A 118 -11.09 5.06 9.18
N LYS A 119 -11.03 4.05 8.30
CA LYS A 119 -11.38 2.66 8.65
C LYS A 119 -10.50 2.09 9.77
N LEU A 120 -9.21 2.41 9.79
CA LEU A 120 -8.30 1.99 10.85
C LEU A 120 -8.63 2.67 12.18
N LEU A 121 -8.90 3.98 12.16
CA LEU A 121 -9.32 4.72 13.35
C LEU A 121 -10.64 4.19 13.91
N GLU A 122 -11.61 3.86 13.06
CA GLU A 122 -12.87 3.22 13.46
C GLU A 122 -12.65 1.83 14.09
N ALA A 123 -11.78 1.02 13.48
CA ALA A 123 -11.44 -0.31 14.00
C ALA A 123 -10.77 -0.23 15.38
N LEU A 124 -9.87 0.73 15.60
CA LEU A 124 -9.21 0.96 16.89
C LEU A 124 -10.21 1.43 17.96
N LYS A 125 -11.12 2.35 17.61
CA LYS A 125 -12.17 2.82 18.52
C LYS A 125 -13.13 1.71 18.94
N LYS A 126 -13.39 0.73 18.09
CA LYS A 126 -14.26 -0.42 18.41
C LYS A 126 -13.60 -1.40 19.39
N ASN A 127 -12.27 -1.43 19.45
CA ASN A 127 -11.51 -2.34 20.29
C ASN A 127 -11.19 -1.76 21.69
N THR A 128 -11.49 -0.48 21.91
CA THR A 128 -11.37 0.22 23.22
C THR A 128 -12.69 0.19 23.95
#